data_AF-A0A933VZH8-F1
#
_entry.id   AF-A0A933VZH8-F1
#
_cell.length_a   1.000
_cell.length_b   1.000
_cell.length_c   1.000
_cell.angle_alpha   90.00
_cell.angle_beta   90.00
_cell.angle_gamma   90.00
#
_symmetry.space_group_name_H-M   'P 1'
#
loop_
_entity.id
_entity.type
_entity.pdbx_description
1 polymer ?
#
loop_
_entity_poly.entity_id
_entity_poly.type
_entity_poly.pdbx_seq_one_letter_code
_entity_poly.pdbx_strand_id
1 'polypeptide(L)'
;MAIASVRAMAAALILAVSGSACNAQTTTPRLTMQGPAERSIAPVPRDALGRACLDVEAAARRQSINSDMLDHVVSFKNSCPRQIKVKVCYLNSTRCNDLDIQAYKRVDTILGQMKGVGFFRYTVTQR
;
A
#
# COMPACT_ATOMS: atom_id res chain seq x y z
N MET A 1 27.08 -73.44 -35.62
CA MET A 1 25.77 -72.90 -36.08
C MET A 1 24.90 -72.62 -34.84
N ALA A 2 24.09 -71.56 -34.89
CA ALA A 2 23.28 -70.93 -33.81
C ALA A 2 24.10 -70.00 -32.88
N ILE A 3 24.14 -68.66 -33.00
CA ILE A 3 23.15 -67.56 -33.11
C ILE A 3 22.57 -67.11 -31.74
N ALA A 4 22.98 -65.88 -31.38
CA ALA A 4 22.31 -64.78 -30.67
C ALA A 4 21.94 -64.89 -29.17
N SER A 5 22.40 -63.89 -28.42
CA SER A 5 21.53 -62.96 -27.68
C SER A 5 22.38 -61.85 -27.04
N VAL A 6 22.57 -60.74 -27.76
CA VAL A 6 23.15 -59.51 -27.21
C VAL A 6 22.04 -58.76 -26.47
N ARG A 7 22.17 -58.62 -25.14
CA ARG A 7 21.34 -57.68 -24.36
C ARG A 7 22.12 -56.39 -24.18
N ALA A 8 21.74 -55.38 -24.95
CA ALA A 8 22.20 -54.01 -24.77
C ALA A 8 21.61 -53.45 -23.46
N MET A 9 22.46 -53.14 -22.48
CA MET A 9 22.06 -52.31 -21.34
C MET A 9 22.26 -50.85 -21.72
N ALA A 10 21.14 -50.14 -21.96
CA ALA A 10 21.14 -48.70 -22.13
C ALA A 10 21.39 -48.03 -20.77
N ALA A 11 22.54 -47.38 -20.62
CA ALA A 11 22.85 -46.52 -19.49
C ALA A 11 22.14 -45.18 -19.67
N ALA A 12 21.09 -44.93 -18.88
CA ALA A 12 20.45 -43.63 -18.79
C ALA A 12 21.27 -42.71 -17.88
N LEU A 13 22.04 -41.78 -18.46
CA LEU A 13 22.62 -40.66 -17.72
C LEU A 13 21.50 -39.69 -17.32
N ILE A 14 21.20 -39.63 -16.02
CA ILE A 14 20.31 -38.63 -15.44
C ILE A 14 21.12 -37.33 -15.26
N LEU A 15 20.82 -36.33 -16.08
CA LEU A 15 21.30 -34.95 -15.90
C LEU A 15 20.59 -34.34 -14.68
N ALA A 16 21.33 -34.15 -13.60
CA ALA A 16 20.87 -33.39 -12.43
C ALA A 16 20.85 -31.90 -12.78
N VAL A 17 19.66 -31.36 -13.09
CA VAL A 17 19.43 -29.92 -13.16
C VAL A 17 19.29 -29.39 -11.74
N SER A 18 20.29 -28.62 -11.30
CA SER A 18 20.25 -27.84 -10.06
C SER A 18 19.21 -26.74 -10.19
N GLY A 19 17.95 -27.03 -9.85
CA GLY A 19 16.91 -26.02 -9.70
C GLY A 19 17.28 -25.11 -8.53
N SER A 20 17.74 -23.89 -8.82
CA SER A 20 17.83 -22.82 -7.82
C SER A 20 16.43 -22.52 -7.32
N ALA A 21 16.08 -23.06 -6.14
CA ALA A 21 14.89 -22.67 -5.42
C ALA A 21 15.05 -21.23 -4.94
N CYS A 22 14.53 -20.26 -5.68
CA CYS A 22 14.24 -18.94 -5.15
C CYS A 22 13.19 -19.12 -4.04
N ASN A 23 13.66 -19.21 -2.80
CA ASN A 23 12.81 -19.19 -1.62
C ASN A 23 12.20 -17.78 -1.54
N ALA A 24 11.03 -17.60 -2.17
CA ALA A 24 10.24 -16.39 -2.04
C ALA A 24 9.79 -16.31 -0.57
N GLN A 25 10.58 -15.64 0.25
CA GLN A 25 10.17 -15.24 1.59
C GLN A 25 8.89 -14.44 1.44
N THR A 26 7.77 -15.00 1.90
CA THR A 26 6.48 -14.34 1.97
C THR A 26 6.58 -13.19 2.96
N THR A 27 7.12 -12.05 2.52
CA THR A 27 7.09 -10.81 3.28
C THR A 27 5.63 -10.43 3.42
N THR A 28 5.06 -10.65 4.61
CA THR A 28 3.74 -10.07 4.94
C THR A 28 3.78 -8.59 4.57
N PRO A 29 2.84 -8.09 3.74
CA PRO A 29 2.84 -6.70 3.35
C PRO A 29 2.82 -5.81 4.60
N ARG A 30 3.83 -4.95 4.75
CA ARG A 30 3.99 -4.05 5.92
C ARG A 30 2.94 -2.95 5.98
N LEU A 31 2.13 -2.82 4.93
CA LEU A 31 1.09 -1.82 4.77
C LEU A 31 -0.23 -2.52 4.49
N THR A 32 -1.23 -2.29 5.33
CA THR A 32 -2.62 -2.59 5.00
C THR A 32 -3.23 -1.36 4.35
N MET A 33 -3.35 -1.38 3.02
CA MET A 33 -4.02 -0.30 2.28
C MET A 33 -5.51 -0.32 2.59
N GLN A 34 -6.01 0.80 3.10
CA GLN A 34 -7.42 1.03 3.29
C GLN A 34 -7.98 1.78 2.07
N GLY A 35 -9.21 1.44 1.71
CA GLY A 35 -9.93 2.10 0.62
C GLY A 35 -10.11 3.61 0.86
N PRO A 36 -10.68 4.32 -0.13
CA PRO A 36 -10.87 5.76 -0.04
C PRO A 36 -11.68 6.13 1.21
N ALA A 37 -11.35 7.27 1.81
CA ALA A 37 -12.08 7.84 2.93
C ALA A 37 -13.59 7.90 2.63
N GLU A 38 -14.42 7.87 3.67
CA GLU A 38 -15.79 8.36 3.58
C GLU A 38 -15.71 9.79 3.05
N ARG A 39 -16.04 9.98 1.76
CA ARG A 39 -15.90 11.28 1.09
C ARG A 39 -16.74 12.27 1.88
N SER A 40 -16.10 13.31 2.40
CA SER A 40 -16.86 14.40 2.99
C SER A 40 -17.71 15.06 1.92
N ILE A 41 -18.76 15.74 2.38
CA ILE A 41 -19.73 16.45 1.55
C ILE A 41 -19.08 17.63 0.79
N ALA A 42 -17.79 17.94 1.05
CA ALA A 42 -17.07 19.03 0.41
C ALA A 42 -16.80 18.74 -1.09
N PRO A 43 -17.02 19.71 -2.00
CA PRO A 43 -16.70 19.55 -3.41
C PRO A 43 -15.20 19.34 -3.62
N VAL A 44 -14.81 18.23 -4.25
CA VAL A 44 -13.40 17.98 -4.62
C VAL A 44 -13.05 18.76 -5.90
N PRO A 45 -12.05 19.65 -5.87
CA PRO A 45 -11.36 20.22 -7.00
C PRO A 45 -11.18 19.25 -8.14
N ARG A 46 -11.59 19.67 -9.34
CA ARG A 46 -11.31 18.95 -10.57
C ARG A 46 -10.39 19.76 -11.47
N ASP A 47 -9.60 19.07 -12.27
CA ASP A 47 -8.81 19.67 -13.33
C ASP A 47 -9.68 19.98 -14.57
N ALA A 48 -9.07 20.58 -15.59
CA ALA A 48 -9.75 20.90 -16.85
C ALA A 48 -10.30 19.66 -17.59
N LEU A 49 -9.82 18.45 -17.26
CA LEU A 49 -10.29 17.18 -17.80
C LEU A 49 -11.36 16.53 -16.89
N GLY A 50 -11.80 17.20 -15.83
CA GLY A 50 -12.79 16.69 -14.89
C GLY A 50 -12.26 15.64 -13.90
N ARG A 51 -10.94 15.40 -13.84
CA ARG A 51 -10.30 14.45 -12.91
C ARG A 51 -10.14 15.09 -11.54
N ALA A 52 -10.33 14.30 -10.48
CA ALA A 52 -10.14 14.78 -9.12
C ALA A 52 -8.68 15.20 -8.90
N CYS A 53 -8.46 16.41 -8.39
CA CYS A 53 -7.13 16.92 -8.08
C CYS A 53 -6.51 16.21 -6.87
N LEU A 54 -7.34 15.76 -5.93
CA LEU A 54 -6.90 15.20 -4.66
C LEU A 54 -7.13 13.70 -4.65
N ASP A 55 -6.04 12.97 -4.48
CA ASP A 55 -6.03 11.54 -4.23
C ASP A 55 -5.66 11.29 -2.77
N VAL A 56 -6.39 10.39 -2.11
CA VAL A 56 -6.28 10.15 -0.67
C VAL A 56 -6.16 8.66 -0.42
N GLU A 57 -5.04 8.28 0.19
CA GLU A 57 -4.72 6.91 0.54
C GLU A 57 -4.52 6.81 2.06
N ALA A 58 -5.09 5.80 2.69
CA ALA A 58 -4.86 5.54 4.11
C ALA A 58 -4.26 4.15 4.30
N ALA A 59 -3.33 4.04 5.25
CA ALA A 59 -2.74 2.77 5.61
C ALA A 59 -2.38 2.73 7.09
N ALA A 60 -2.55 1.55 7.69
CA ALA A 60 -1.93 1.26 8.97
C ALA A 60 -0.53 0.68 8.71
N ARG A 61 0.51 1.37 9.20
CA ARG A 61 1.91 0.99 9.01
C ARG A 61 2.55 0.62 10.33
N ARG A 62 3.17 -0.56 10.39
CA ARG A 62 3.95 -0.99 11.56
C ARG A 62 5.17 -0.09 11.78
N GLN A 63 5.37 0.36 13.01
CA GLN A 63 6.56 1.14 13.37
C GLN A 63 7.83 0.28 13.29
N SER A 64 8.96 0.92 12.99
CA SER A 64 10.27 0.26 12.97
C SER A 64 10.80 -0.05 14.37
N ILE A 65 10.47 0.80 15.36
CA ILE A 65 10.94 0.67 16.75
C ILE A 65 10.06 -0.32 17.53
N ASN A 66 8.75 -0.32 17.28
CA ASN A 66 7.81 -1.18 17.98
C ASN A 66 6.84 -1.86 17.01
N SER A 67 7.05 -3.15 16.75
CA SER A 67 6.24 -3.93 15.82
C SER A 67 4.78 -4.13 16.25
N ASP A 68 4.49 -3.93 17.54
CA ASP A 68 3.13 -4.01 18.07
C ASP A 68 2.32 -2.75 17.75
N MET A 69 3.00 -1.63 17.49
CA MET A 69 2.39 -0.34 17.21
C MET A 69 2.24 -0.11 15.71
N LEU A 70 1.05 0.34 15.34
CA LEU A 70 0.67 0.71 13.99
C LEU A 70 0.42 2.22 13.95
N ASP A 71 1.10 2.91 13.05
CA ASP A 71 0.82 4.29 12.68
C ASP A 71 -0.36 4.31 11.71
N HIS A 72 -1.39 5.08 12.04
CA HIS A 72 -2.49 5.39 11.12
C HIS A 72 -2.07 6.56 10.24
N VAL A 73 -1.60 6.24 9.04
CA VAL A 73 -1.07 7.19 8.07
C VAL A 73 -2.13 7.52 7.04
N VAL A 74 -2.32 8.81 6.76
CA VAL A 74 -3.12 9.30 5.62
C VAL A 74 -2.22 10.10 4.70
N SER A 75 -2.15 9.65 3.46
CA SER A 75 -1.40 10.25 2.37
C SER A 75 -2.33 11.04 1.46
N PHE A 76 -1.90 12.25 1.13
CA PHE A 76 -2.60 13.14 0.22
C PHE A 76 -1.72 13.44 -0.97
N LYS A 77 -2.22 13.26 -2.18
CA LYS A 77 -1.52 13.62 -3.41
C LYS A 77 -2.34 14.64 -4.19
N ASN A 78 -1.76 15.82 -4.38
CA ASN A 78 -2.33 16.86 -5.22
C ASN A 78 -1.78 16.74 -6.64
N SER A 79 -2.66 16.55 -7.61
CA SER A 79 -2.33 16.43 -9.04
C SER A 79 -2.61 17.70 -9.83
N CYS A 80 -2.97 18.80 -9.15
CA CYS A 80 -3.31 20.07 -9.77
C CYS A 80 -2.26 21.17 -9.50
N PRO A 81 -2.20 22.21 -10.35
CA PRO A 81 -1.23 23.30 -10.23
C PRO A 81 -1.55 24.30 -9.11
N ARG A 82 -2.55 24.02 -8.28
CA ARG A 82 -3.01 24.89 -7.19
C ARG A 82 -2.80 24.22 -5.85
N GLN A 83 -2.55 25.02 -4.83
CA GLN A 83 -2.51 24.57 -3.45
C GLN A 83 -3.90 24.15 -2.96
N ILE A 84 -3.98 23.09 -2.16
CA ILE A 84 -5.23 22.57 -1.58
C ILE A 84 -5.07 22.44 -0.07
N LYS A 85 -5.96 23.10 0.68
CA LYS A 85 -6.01 23.01 2.14
C LYS A 85 -7.03 21.97 2.55
N VAL A 86 -6.59 20.97 3.30
CA VAL A 86 -7.47 19.89 3.77
C VAL A 86 -7.35 19.74 5.27
N LYS A 87 -8.45 19.30 5.88
CA LYS A 87 -8.53 18.96 7.29
C LYS A 87 -8.89 17.49 7.39
N VAL A 88 -8.09 16.71 8.10
CA VAL A 88 -8.32 15.27 8.28
C VAL A 88 -8.49 14.93 9.75
N CYS A 89 -9.52 14.15 10.04
CA CYS A 89 -9.91 13.78 11.40
C CYS A 89 -10.12 12.27 11.48
N TYR A 90 -9.95 11.68 12.67
CA TYR A 90 -10.64 10.41 12.94
C TYR A 90 -12.15 10.61 12.83
N LEU A 91 -12.85 9.55 12.43
CA LEU A 91 -14.31 9.57 12.41
C LEU A 91 -14.86 9.97 13.79
N ASN A 92 -15.77 10.94 13.81
CA ASN A 92 -16.39 11.51 15.03
C ASN A 92 -15.41 12.18 16.00
N SER A 93 -14.18 12.47 15.59
CA SER A 93 -13.21 13.23 16.39
C SER A 93 -13.30 14.72 16.08
N THR A 94 -13.13 15.54 17.12
CA THR A 94 -12.92 17.00 16.98
C THR A 94 -11.44 17.36 16.79
N ARG A 95 -10.53 16.43 17.09
CA ARG A 95 -9.08 16.58 16.87
C ARG A 95 -8.73 16.17 15.45
N CYS A 96 -8.16 17.12 14.71
CA CYS A 96 -7.89 16.99 13.29
C CYS A 96 -6.55 17.64 12.96
N ASN A 97 -5.92 17.16 11.90
CA ASN A 97 -4.73 17.77 11.34
C ASN A 97 -5.14 18.64 10.15
N ASP A 98 -4.77 19.92 10.20
CA ASP A 98 -4.84 20.83 9.06
C ASP A 98 -3.57 20.65 8.21
N LEU A 99 -3.75 20.44 6.92
CA LEU A 99 -2.68 20.15 5.98
C LEU A 99 -2.76 21.09 4.79
N ASP A 100 -1.60 21.57 4.40
CA ASP A 100 -1.43 22.43 3.25
C ASP A 100 -0.68 21.68 2.15
N ILE A 101 -1.40 21.26 1.11
CA ILE A 101 -0.86 20.42 0.06
C ILE A 101 -0.54 21.29 -1.14
N GLN A 102 0.75 21.56 -1.31
CA GLN A 102 1.28 22.31 -2.43
C GLN A 102 0.97 21.65 -3.78
N ALA A 103 1.06 22.44 -4.85
CA ALA A 103 0.82 21.97 -6.22
C ALA A 103 1.73 20.79 -6.58
N TYR A 104 1.17 19.72 -7.16
CA TYR A 104 1.91 18.52 -7.57
C TYR A 104 2.70 17.82 -6.45
N LYS A 105 2.33 18.01 -5.18
CA LYS A 105 3.01 17.40 -4.03
C LYS A 105 2.18 16.31 -3.37
N ARG A 106 2.91 15.41 -2.71
CA ARG A 106 2.36 14.43 -1.78
C ARG A 106 2.74 14.81 -0.35
N VAL A 107 1.79 14.71 0.57
CA VAL A 107 2.00 14.95 2.00
C VAL A 107 1.39 13.78 2.77
N ASP A 108 2.15 13.23 3.69
CA ASP A 108 1.71 12.17 4.59
C ASP A 108 1.53 12.76 5.99
N THR A 109 0.43 12.39 6.65
CA THR A 109 0.19 12.75 8.06
C THR A 109 -0.12 11.50 8.87
N ILE A 110 0.24 11.53 10.15
CA ILE A 110 -0.12 10.48 11.11
C ILE A 110 -1.31 11.00 11.92
N LEU A 111 -2.44 10.31 11.86
CA LEU A 111 -3.61 10.62 12.67
C LEU A 111 -3.47 10.12 14.10
N GLY A 112 -2.77 9.00 14.29
CA GLY A 112 -2.46 8.46 15.60
C GLY A 112 -1.71 7.14 15.51
N GLN A 113 -1.44 6.55 16.66
CA GLN A 113 -0.69 5.30 16.80
C GLN A 113 -1.49 4.37 17.71
N MET A 114 -1.69 3.13 17.29
CA MET A 114 -2.51 2.15 18.03
C MET A 114 -1.86 0.77 18.02
N LYS A 115 -2.09 0.00 19.09
CA LYS A 115 -1.61 -1.38 19.18
C LYS A 115 -2.58 -2.32 18.46
N GLY A 116 -2.11 -3.04 17.45
CA GLY A 116 -2.88 -4.09 16.77
C GLY A 116 -4.11 -3.64 15.94
N VAL A 117 -4.42 -2.34 15.90
CA VAL A 117 -5.52 -1.81 15.08
C VAL A 117 -5.02 -1.51 13.67
N GLY A 118 -5.33 -2.39 12.72
CA GLY A 118 -4.94 -2.23 11.31
C GLY A 118 -5.93 -1.45 10.45
N PHE A 119 -7.10 -1.12 11.02
CA PHE A 119 -8.19 -0.44 10.32
C PHE A 119 -8.69 0.74 11.14
N PHE A 120 -8.74 1.91 10.52
CA PHE A 120 -9.34 3.10 11.09
C PHE A 120 -10.29 3.78 10.10
N ARG A 121 -11.19 4.59 10.63
CA ARG A 121 -12.10 5.44 9.85
C ARG A 121 -11.70 6.90 10.03
N TYR A 122 -11.74 7.64 8.94
CA TYR A 122 -11.33 9.03 8.90
C TYR A 122 -12.24 9.83 7.97
N THR A 123 -12.31 11.13 8.23
CA THR A 123 -13.01 12.10 7.39
C THR A 123 -12.03 13.14 6.91
N VAL A 124 -12.19 13.57 5.66
CA VAL A 124 -11.31 14.56 5.00
C VAL A 124 -12.19 15.68 4.51
N THR A 125 -12.06 16.89 5.02
CA THR A 125 -12.84 18.06 4.59
C THR A 125 -11.91 19.10 3.98
N GLN A 126 -12.27 19.63 2.81
CA GLN A 126 -11.53 20.73 2.20
C GLN A 126 -11.95 22.08 2.79
N ARG A 127 -10.98 22.99 2.94
CA ARG A 127 -11.20 24.39 3.34
C ARG A 127 -10.86 25.37 2.23
#